data_AF-A0A839JTY4-F1
#
_entry.id   AF-A0A839JTY4-F1
#
_cell.length_a   1.000
_cell.length_b   1.000
_cell.length_c   1.000
_cell.angle_alpha   90.00
_cell.angle_beta   90.00
_cell.angle_gamma   90.00
#
_symmetry.space_group_name_H-M   'P 1'
#
loop_
_entity.id
_entity.type
_entity.pdbx_description
1 polymer ?
#
loop_
_entity_poly.entity_id
_entity_poly.type
_entity_poly.pdbx_seq_one_letter_code
_entity_poly.pdbx_strand_id
1 'polypeptide(L)'
;MLTLLLGSGILSGDAMSGMSIEQLDPIVLEQQLSSELKTKIESAFSSYDLNSDSSYEKFLDTTHFFNDRSYTPGDLESIHSDFTFNNARKFKLRKEAGEQFADMARHFWSAFNKKKKISITSTFRSYDFQKKMNGSCHAHHCAEAGSSEHQAGLAIDLGVNGRRLDSASFEWMKNNAHKRGFHNTYQKGVEIDGKMVEPWHWRYLGVKLATELYEKKMSFAEWYYQQK
;
A
#
# COMPACT_ATOMS: atom_id res chain seq x y z
N MET A 1 6.63 27.98 -1.59
CA MET A 1 7.64 28.48 -2.52
C MET A 1 9.00 28.07 -2.00
N LEU A 2 9.60 27.03 -2.57
CA LEU A 2 10.97 26.61 -2.25
C LEU A 2 11.78 26.81 -3.53
N THR A 3 12.65 27.82 -3.52
CA THR A 3 13.49 28.18 -4.66
C THR A 3 14.61 27.14 -4.81
N LEU A 4 14.46 26.20 -5.74
CA LEU A 4 15.56 25.34 -6.16
C LEU A 4 16.50 26.16 -7.06
N LEU A 5 17.66 26.53 -6.53
CA LEU A 5 18.80 26.98 -7.34
C LEU A 5 19.37 25.76 -8.07
N LEU A 6 18.77 25.41 -9.20
CA LEU A 6 19.37 24.47 -10.16
C LEU A 6 20.41 25.26 -10.97
N GLY A 7 21.68 25.02 -10.65
CA GLY A 7 22.80 25.54 -11.43
C GLY A 7 22.66 25.15 -12.90
N SER A 8 22.65 26.17 -13.76
CA SER A 8 23.00 26.15 -15.19
C SER A 8 22.90 24.78 -15.89
N GLY A 9 21.69 24.22 -15.95
CA GLY A 9 21.35 23.18 -16.90
C GLY A 9 20.99 23.87 -18.21
N ILE A 10 21.87 23.77 -19.21
CA ILE A 10 21.66 24.36 -20.53
C ILE A 10 20.45 23.64 -21.16
N LEU A 11 19.33 24.35 -21.27
CA LEU A 11 18.23 23.96 -22.15
C LEU A 11 18.77 23.95 -23.58
N SER A 12 18.96 22.77 -24.16
CA SER A 12 19.41 22.65 -25.55
C SER A 12 18.24 22.93 -26.48
N GLY A 13 18.21 24.13 -27.05
CA GLY A 13 17.28 24.54 -28.10
C GLY A 13 17.13 26.06 -28.15
N ASP A 14 17.55 26.68 -29.26
CA ASP A 14 17.61 28.14 -29.47
C ASP A 14 16.27 28.88 -29.31
N ALA A 15 15.15 28.17 -29.17
CA ALA A 15 13.83 28.77 -29.08
C ALA A 15 13.47 29.32 -27.68
N MET A 16 14.08 28.84 -26.59
CA MET A 16 13.60 29.10 -25.21
C MET A 16 14.64 29.76 -24.28
N SER A 17 15.74 30.27 -24.84
CA SER A 17 16.74 31.03 -24.09
C SER A 17 16.11 32.30 -23.50
N GLY A 18 16.01 32.39 -22.17
CA GLY A 18 15.52 33.58 -21.46
C GLY A 18 14.08 33.52 -20.91
N MET A 19 13.38 32.39 -21.03
CA MET A 19 12.05 32.22 -20.42
C MET A 19 12.15 31.77 -18.95
N SER A 20 11.30 32.33 -18.08
CA SER A 20 11.16 31.84 -16.70
C SER A 20 10.35 30.54 -16.67
N ILE A 21 10.59 29.67 -15.68
CA ILE A 21 9.92 28.36 -15.57
C ILE A 21 8.39 28.49 -15.53
N GLU A 22 7.88 29.59 -14.99
CA GLU A 22 6.45 29.90 -14.88
C GLU A 22 5.80 30.23 -16.24
N GLN A 23 6.60 30.48 -17.29
CA GLN A 23 6.14 30.81 -18.64
C GLN A 23 6.22 29.63 -19.60
N LEU A 24 6.73 28.47 -19.15
CA LEU A 24 6.87 27.28 -19.97
C LEU A 24 5.64 26.37 -19.80
N ASP A 25 5.14 25.86 -20.93
CA ASP A 25 4.10 24.82 -20.93
C ASP A 25 4.61 23.59 -20.16
N PRO A 26 3.88 23.09 -19.14
CA PRO A 26 4.28 21.91 -18.37
C PRO A 26 4.61 20.69 -19.24
N ILE A 27 3.93 20.53 -20.38
CA ILE A 27 4.13 19.43 -21.33
C ILE A 27 5.49 19.58 -22.05
N VAL A 28 5.87 20.81 -22.40
CA VAL A 28 7.16 21.12 -23.04
C VAL A 28 8.30 20.91 -22.05
N LEU A 29 8.10 21.30 -20.79
CA LEU A 29 9.06 21.09 -19.70
C LEU A 29 9.34 19.58 -19.49
N GLU A 30 8.28 18.76 -19.47
CA GLU A 30 8.36 17.31 -19.31
C GLU A 30 9.06 16.61 -20.49
N GLN A 31 8.88 17.12 -21.71
CA GLN A 31 9.54 16.59 -22.92
C GLN A 31 11.04 16.93 -22.99
N GLN A 32 11.47 18.03 -22.38
CA GLN A 32 12.88 18.50 -22.41
C GLN A 32 13.72 18.03 -21.21
N LEU A 33 13.10 17.48 -20.17
CA LEU A 33 13.79 16.84 -19.05
C LEU A 33 14.62 15.64 -19.56
N SER A 34 15.94 15.69 -19.36
CA SER A 34 16.82 14.57 -19.74
C SER A 34 16.43 13.31 -18.96
N SER A 35 16.64 12.14 -19.56
CA SER A 35 16.39 10.85 -18.89
C SER A 35 17.13 10.76 -17.55
N GLU A 36 18.38 11.23 -17.49
CA GLU A 36 19.15 11.29 -16.25
C GLU A 36 18.55 12.22 -15.19
N LEU A 37 18.01 13.38 -15.60
CA LEU A 37 17.36 14.31 -14.68
C LEU A 37 16.01 13.77 -14.20
N LYS A 38 15.25 13.08 -15.06
CA LYS A 38 14.04 12.33 -14.68
C LYS A 38 14.38 11.26 -13.65
N THR A 39 15.38 10.42 -13.93
CA THR A 39 15.82 9.38 -13.00
C THR A 39 16.35 9.95 -11.68
N LYS A 40 17.07 11.08 -11.69
CA LYS A 40 17.53 11.76 -10.46
C LYS A 40 16.38 12.39 -9.67
N ILE A 41 15.37 12.94 -10.35
CA ILE A 41 14.15 13.46 -9.73
C ILE A 41 13.36 12.30 -9.12
N GLU A 42 13.12 11.24 -9.88
CA GLU A 42 12.45 10.02 -9.42
C GLU A 42 13.17 9.42 -8.21
N SER A 43 14.50 9.26 -8.25
CA SER A 43 15.25 8.72 -7.11
C SER A 43 15.26 9.66 -5.91
N ALA A 44 15.34 10.98 -6.12
CA ALA A 44 15.27 11.98 -5.05
C ALA A 44 13.87 12.08 -4.40
N PHE A 45 12.81 11.69 -5.11
CA PHE A 45 11.44 11.62 -4.59
C PHE A 45 11.03 10.20 -4.15
N SER A 46 11.90 9.19 -4.24
CA SER A 46 11.59 7.76 -4.05
C SER A 46 12.10 7.16 -2.72
N SER A 47 12.49 7.96 -1.72
CA SER A 47 12.81 7.37 -0.41
C SER A 47 11.53 7.02 0.35
N TYR A 48 10.99 5.83 0.12
CA TYR A 48 9.97 5.25 1.01
C TYR A 48 10.57 5.03 2.39
N ASP A 49 9.79 5.26 3.45
CA ASP A 49 10.24 4.98 4.81
C ASP A 49 9.93 3.53 5.16
N LEU A 50 10.90 2.65 4.92
CA LEU A 50 10.72 1.21 5.12
C LEU A 50 10.92 0.75 6.57
N ASN A 51 11.30 1.66 7.48
CA ASN A 51 11.83 1.30 8.80
C ASN A 51 11.01 1.85 9.97
N SER A 52 10.50 3.09 9.89
CA SER A 52 9.79 3.70 11.01
C SER A 52 8.48 2.96 11.31
N ASP A 53 8.20 2.73 12.59
CA ASP A 53 6.99 2.00 13.01
C ASP A 53 5.69 2.67 12.57
N SER A 54 5.71 4.00 12.44
CA SER A 54 4.59 4.81 11.94
C SER A 54 4.52 4.96 10.42
N SER A 55 5.47 4.41 9.66
CA SER A 55 5.42 4.51 8.21
C SER A 55 4.33 3.62 7.61
N TYR A 56 3.69 4.08 6.54
CA TYR A 56 2.82 3.21 5.74
C TYR A 56 3.61 2.15 4.99
N GLU A 57 4.85 2.46 4.61
CA GLU A 57 5.73 1.58 3.83
C GLU A 57 6.64 0.72 4.72
N LYS A 58 6.44 0.69 6.05
CA LYS A 58 7.23 -0.21 6.90
C LYS A 58 7.12 -1.65 6.40
N PHE A 59 8.27 -2.23 6.05
CA PHE A 59 8.38 -3.62 5.65
C PHE A 59 8.42 -4.51 6.89
N LEU A 60 7.68 -5.62 6.85
CA LEU A 60 7.52 -6.54 7.96
C LEU A 60 7.62 -7.97 7.47
N ASP A 61 8.52 -8.75 8.05
CA ASP A 61 8.63 -10.18 7.83
C ASP A 61 9.27 -10.88 9.05
N THR A 62 9.71 -12.12 8.90
CA THR A 62 10.34 -12.91 9.98
C THR A 62 11.69 -12.37 10.47
N THR A 63 12.26 -11.38 9.78
CA THR A 63 13.55 -10.75 10.12
C THR A 63 13.44 -9.23 10.33
N HIS A 64 12.34 -8.61 9.87
CA HIS A 64 12.06 -7.19 10.01
C HIS A 64 10.82 -6.98 10.89
N PHE A 65 11.05 -6.60 12.15
CA PHE A 65 10.00 -6.38 13.15
C PHE A 65 9.70 -4.88 13.33
N PHE A 66 8.62 -4.58 14.07
CA PHE A 66 8.50 -3.28 14.72
C PHE A 66 9.68 -3.02 15.66
N ASN A 67 10.20 -1.79 15.64
CA ASN A 67 11.30 -1.38 16.51
C ASN A 67 10.81 -1.37 17.97
N ASP A 68 9.65 -0.76 18.20
CA ASP A 68 8.85 -0.97 19.40
C ASP A 68 7.87 -2.12 19.19
N ARG A 69 8.13 -3.27 19.83
CA ARG A 69 7.24 -4.44 19.76
C ARG A 69 5.82 -4.12 20.20
N SER A 70 5.63 -3.15 21.10
CA SER A 70 4.32 -2.72 21.60
C SER A 70 3.65 -1.62 20.77
N TYR A 71 4.28 -1.23 19.65
CA TYR A 71 3.78 -0.17 18.78
C TYR A 71 2.29 -0.35 18.46
N THR A 72 1.56 0.75 18.64
CA THR A 72 0.16 0.91 18.28
C THR A 72 0.01 2.25 17.55
N PRO A 73 -0.57 2.28 16.34
CA PRO A 73 -0.74 3.53 15.61
C PRO A 73 -1.65 4.52 16.34
N GLY A 74 -1.25 5.79 16.39
CA GLY A 74 -1.98 6.86 17.09
C GLY A 74 -3.23 7.36 16.36
N ASP A 75 -3.44 6.95 15.11
CA ASP A 75 -4.50 7.38 14.19
C ASP A 75 -5.45 6.23 13.81
N LEU A 76 -5.56 5.19 14.66
CA LEU A 76 -6.52 4.10 14.48
C LEU A 76 -7.95 4.58 14.70
N GLU A 77 -8.78 4.45 13.67
CA GLU A 77 -10.18 4.83 13.70
C GLU A 77 -11.08 3.70 13.18
N SER A 78 -12.38 3.79 13.47
CA SER A 78 -13.35 2.85 12.90
C SER A 78 -13.45 3.08 11.39
N ILE A 79 -13.71 2.03 10.61
CA ILE A 79 -13.90 2.18 9.15
C ILE A 79 -15.32 2.71 8.88
N HIS A 80 -15.43 3.84 8.18
CA HIS A 80 -16.70 4.47 7.85
C HIS A 80 -17.10 4.15 6.40
N SER A 81 -17.76 3.00 6.19
CA SER A 81 -18.28 2.59 4.88
C SER A 81 -19.64 1.91 4.99
N ASP A 82 -20.58 2.30 4.12
CA ASP A 82 -21.89 1.66 3.96
C ASP A 82 -21.91 0.63 2.79
N PHE A 83 -20.78 0.52 2.08
CA PHE A 83 -20.62 -0.32 0.89
C PHE A 83 -20.04 -1.71 1.21
N THR A 84 -19.83 -2.01 2.49
CA THR A 84 -19.44 -3.34 2.98
C THR A 84 -20.65 -4.21 3.30
N PHE A 85 -20.45 -5.53 3.29
CA PHE A 85 -21.48 -6.52 3.61
C PHE A 85 -21.82 -6.50 5.10
N ASN A 86 -20.79 -6.52 5.94
CA ASN A 86 -20.90 -6.39 7.39
C ASN A 86 -20.63 -4.94 7.84
N ASN A 87 -21.00 -4.62 9.08
CA ASN A 87 -20.81 -3.28 9.62
C ASN A 87 -19.31 -2.94 9.75
N ALA A 88 -18.80 -2.12 8.82
CA ALA A 88 -17.40 -1.70 8.78
C ALA A 88 -16.94 -0.99 10.06
N ARG A 89 -17.86 -0.32 10.77
CA ARG A 89 -17.56 0.44 11.99
C ARG A 89 -17.13 -0.44 13.16
N LYS A 90 -17.26 -1.77 13.06
CA LYS A 90 -16.72 -2.74 14.02
C LYS A 90 -15.21 -3.00 13.85
N PHE A 91 -14.64 -2.56 12.74
CA PHE A 91 -13.26 -2.79 12.36
C PHE A 91 -12.48 -1.48 12.37
N LYS A 92 -11.16 -1.58 12.57
CA LYS A 92 -10.29 -0.41 12.67
C LYS A 92 -9.08 -0.51 11.76
N LEU A 93 -8.81 0.58 11.05
CA LEU A 93 -7.57 0.82 10.29
C LEU A 93 -7.03 2.19 10.71
N ARG A 94 -5.78 2.48 10.32
CA ARG A 94 -5.31 3.87 10.34
C ARG A 94 -6.22 4.71 9.46
N LYS A 95 -6.51 5.94 9.88
CA LYS A 95 -7.53 6.82 9.28
C LYS A 95 -7.50 6.84 7.76
N GLU A 96 -6.34 7.14 7.16
CA GLU A 96 -6.18 7.22 5.71
C GLU A 96 -6.46 5.87 5.01
N ALA A 97 -5.94 4.77 5.54
CA ALA A 97 -6.23 3.43 5.01
C ALA A 97 -7.74 3.11 5.11
N GLY A 98 -8.41 3.54 6.18
CA GLY A 98 -9.85 3.40 6.34
C GLY A 98 -10.67 4.18 5.30
N GLU A 99 -10.28 5.43 5.03
CA GLU A 99 -10.90 6.28 4.00
C GLU A 99 -10.73 5.67 2.60
N GLN A 100 -9.50 5.25 2.28
CA GLN A 100 -9.17 4.63 1.00
C GLN A 100 -9.87 3.27 0.81
N PHE A 101 -10.01 2.50 1.88
CA PHE A 101 -10.79 1.25 1.86
C PHE A 101 -12.27 1.53 1.62
N ALA A 102 -12.84 2.57 2.26
CA ALA A 102 -14.24 2.93 2.06
C ALA A 102 -14.52 3.32 0.59
N ASP A 103 -13.60 4.05 -0.05
CA ASP A 103 -13.67 4.36 -1.47
C ASP A 103 -13.53 3.09 -2.35
N MET A 104 -12.60 2.20 -2.03
CA MET A 104 -12.44 0.92 -2.73
C MET A 104 -13.72 0.08 -2.66
N ALA A 105 -14.34 -0.04 -1.48
CA ALA A 105 -15.58 -0.78 -1.28
C ALA A 105 -16.74 -0.20 -2.11
N ARG A 106 -16.84 1.12 -2.21
CA ARG A 106 -17.83 1.81 -3.06
C ARG A 106 -17.64 1.47 -4.54
N HIS A 107 -16.42 1.53 -5.05
CA HIS A 107 -16.11 1.21 -6.44
C HIS A 107 -16.33 -0.28 -6.75
N PHE A 108 -15.94 -1.16 -5.83
CA PHE A 108 -16.19 -2.60 -5.94
C PHE A 108 -17.69 -2.87 -6.07
N TRP A 109 -18.49 -2.30 -5.17
CA TRP A 109 -19.94 -2.47 -5.19
C TRP A 109 -20.55 -1.99 -6.51
N SER A 110 -20.11 -0.85 -7.04
CA SER A 110 -20.54 -0.34 -8.34
C SER A 110 -20.14 -1.26 -9.49
N ALA A 111 -18.89 -1.74 -9.52
CA ALA A 111 -18.38 -2.58 -10.60
C ALA A 111 -19.10 -3.93 -10.72
N PHE A 112 -19.65 -4.44 -9.62
CA PHE A 112 -20.48 -5.65 -9.60
C PHE A 112 -21.99 -5.36 -9.68
N ASN A 113 -22.39 -4.23 -10.29
CA ASN A 113 -23.79 -3.85 -10.47
C ASN A 113 -24.60 -3.89 -9.17
N LYS A 114 -23.98 -3.50 -8.05
CA LYS A 114 -24.57 -3.48 -6.71
C LYS A 114 -24.90 -4.85 -6.12
N LYS A 115 -24.49 -5.96 -6.76
CA LYS A 115 -24.78 -7.35 -6.34
C LYS A 115 -23.74 -7.96 -5.39
N LYS A 116 -22.54 -7.38 -5.33
CA LYS A 116 -21.48 -7.84 -4.41
C LYS A 116 -21.03 -6.70 -3.51
N LYS A 117 -20.80 -7.02 -2.24
CA LYS A 117 -20.16 -6.14 -1.26
C LYS A 117 -18.96 -6.87 -0.64
N ILE A 118 -17.89 -6.12 -0.42
CA ILE A 118 -16.71 -6.60 0.31
C ILE A 118 -17.12 -6.91 1.76
N SER A 119 -16.63 -8.03 2.30
CA SER A 119 -16.80 -8.40 3.71
C SER A 119 -15.46 -8.28 4.41
N ILE A 120 -15.45 -7.71 5.62
CA ILE A 120 -14.23 -7.57 6.42
C ILE A 120 -14.16 -8.74 7.40
N THR A 121 -13.06 -9.47 7.40
CA THR A 121 -12.84 -10.59 8.32
C THR A 121 -11.96 -10.18 9.49
N SER A 122 -10.89 -9.45 9.22
CA SER A 122 -9.89 -9.02 10.21
C SER A 122 -9.25 -7.70 9.80
N THR A 123 -8.82 -6.90 10.78
CA THR A 123 -8.13 -5.61 10.58
C THR A 123 -7.05 -5.44 11.65
N PHE A 124 -6.92 -4.28 12.30
CA PHE A 124 -5.92 -4.06 13.34
C PHE A 124 -5.92 -5.17 14.41
N ARG A 125 -4.73 -5.69 14.72
CA ARG A 125 -4.46 -6.62 15.81
C ARG A 125 -3.25 -6.15 16.58
N SER A 126 -3.40 -5.91 17.88
CA SER A 126 -2.28 -5.50 18.74
C SER A 126 -1.24 -6.61 18.88
N TYR A 127 -0.03 -6.24 19.30
CA TYR A 127 1.03 -7.19 19.62
C TYR A 127 0.57 -8.31 20.56
N ASP A 128 -0.09 -7.95 21.67
CA ASP A 128 -0.56 -8.91 22.67
C ASP A 128 -1.63 -9.85 22.12
N PHE A 129 -2.51 -9.34 21.25
CA PHE A 129 -3.50 -10.18 20.58
C PHE A 129 -2.79 -11.19 19.65
N GLN A 130 -1.84 -10.72 18.84
CA GLN A 130 -1.06 -11.58 17.96
C GLN A 130 -0.29 -12.65 18.76
N LYS A 131 0.34 -12.26 19.87
CA LYS A 131 1.07 -13.18 20.76
C LYS A 131 0.18 -14.30 21.30
N LYS A 132 -1.04 -13.97 21.72
CA LYS A 132 -2.03 -14.97 22.17
C LYS A 132 -2.45 -15.91 21.04
N MET A 133 -2.62 -15.38 19.82
CA MET A 133 -3.03 -16.17 18.66
C MET A 133 -1.94 -17.12 18.14
N ASN A 134 -0.67 -16.74 18.25
CA ASN A 134 0.45 -17.55 17.76
C ASN A 134 0.59 -18.90 18.46
N GLY A 135 0.08 -19.06 19.68
CA GLY A 135 0.14 -20.33 20.42
C GLY A 135 -0.54 -21.51 19.71
N SER A 136 -1.35 -21.25 18.68
CA SER A 136 -2.07 -22.27 17.89
C SER A 136 -1.79 -22.20 16.39
N CYS A 137 -0.83 -21.39 15.92
CA CYS A 137 -0.65 -21.14 14.49
C CYS A 137 0.73 -21.55 13.96
N HIS A 138 0.74 -22.19 12.79
CA HIS A 138 1.96 -22.62 12.11
C HIS A 138 2.72 -21.43 11.49
N ALA A 139 4.05 -21.51 11.43
CA ALA A 139 4.96 -20.38 11.16
C ALA A 139 4.72 -19.61 9.84
N HIS A 140 4.16 -20.27 8.81
CA HIS A 140 3.85 -19.66 7.52
C HIS A 140 2.39 -19.25 7.33
N HIS A 141 1.53 -19.56 8.31
CA HIS A 141 0.10 -19.22 8.31
C HIS A 141 -0.22 -18.00 9.18
N CYS A 142 0.67 -17.66 10.12
CA CYS A 142 0.54 -16.45 10.93
C CYS A 142 1.87 -15.76 11.07
N ALA A 143 1.86 -14.44 11.12
CA ALA A 143 3.03 -13.65 11.46
C ALA A 143 3.44 -13.84 12.93
N GLU A 144 4.73 -13.69 13.22
CA GLU A 144 5.18 -13.59 14.60
C GLU A 144 4.61 -12.30 15.23
N ALA A 145 4.40 -12.29 16.55
CA ALA A 145 4.05 -11.07 17.25
C ALA A 145 5.18 -10.04 17.07
N GLY A 146 4.84 -8.84 16.58
CA GLY A 146 5.81 -7.82 16.21
C GLY A 146 6.25 -7.83 14.74
N SER A 147 5.80 -8.79 13.92
CA SER A 147 5.99 -8.77 12.46
C SER A 147 4.70 -8.91 11.66
N SER A 148 3.53 -8.81 12.32
CA SER A 148 2.24 -8.84 11.63
C SER A 148 1.91 -7.49 11.00
N GLU A 149 1.58 -7.47 9.71
CA GLU A 149 1.07 -6.26 9.04
C GLU A 149 -0.24 -5.74 9.66
N HIS A 150 -1.01 -6.58 10.36
CA HIS A 150 -2.19 -6.14 11.09
C HIS A 150 -1.86 -5.24 12.27
N GLN A 151 -0.68 -5.36 12.88
CA GLN A 151 -0.25 -4.48 13.96
C GLN A 151 0.02 -3.05 13.45
N ALA A 152 0.35 -2.89 12.16
CA ALA A 152 0.48 -1.57 11.55
C ALA A 152 -0.86 -0.82 11.44
N GLY A 153 -2.00 -1.51 11.61
CA GLY A 153 -3.32 -0.94 11.31
C GLY A 153 -3.54 -0.67 9.82
N LEU A 154 -2.77 -1.35 8.96
CA LEU A 154 -2.76 -1.15 7.51
C LEU A 154 -3.13 -2.42 6.74
N ALA A 155 -3.20 -3.57 7.39
CA ALA A 155 -3.65 -4.81 6.79
C ALA A 155 -5.14 -5.08 7.04
N ILE A 156 -5.79 -5.66 6.03
CA ILE A 156 -7.19 -6.05 6.06
C ILE A 156 -7.40 -7.39 5.37
N ASP A 157 -8.12 -8.29 6.05
CA ASP A 157 -8.54 -9.57 5.49
C ASP A 157 -9.95 -9.49 4.93
N LEU A 158 -10.12 -9.91 3.67
CA LEU A 158 -11.32 -9.67 2.89
C LEU A 158 -12.02 -10.94 2.41
N GLY A 159 -13.34 -10.87 2.38
CA GLY A 159 -14.24 -11.79 1.71
C GLY A 159 -15.27 -11.04 0.86
N VAL A 160 -16.28 -11.75 0.39
CA VAL A 160 -17.39 -11.18 -0.40
C VAL A 160 -18.72 -11.76 0.07
N ASN A 161 -19.71 -10.90 0.29
CA ASN A 161 -21.06 -11.29 0.70
C ASN A 161 -21.10 -12.32 1.86
N GLY A 162 -20.23 -12.15 2.86
CA GLY A 162 -20.11 -13.03 4.03
C GLY A 162 -19.40 -14.36 3.76
N ARG A 163 -18.80 -14.55 2.58
CA ARG A 163 -18.09 -15.77 2.17
C ARG A 163 -16.64 -15.47 1.83
N ARG A 164 -15.86 -16.53 1.63
CA ARG A 164 -14.50 -16.46 1.11
C ARG A 164 -14.47 -15.66 -0.19
N LEU A 165 -13.39 -14.90 -0.39
CA LEU A 165 -13.16 -14.15 -1.61
C LEU A 165 -13.18 -15.07 -2.84
N ASP A 166 -14.07 -14.76 -3.78
CA ASP A 166 -14.18 -15.48 -5.05
C ASP A 166 -13.22 -14.93 -6.12
N SER A 167 -12.93 -15.75 -7.14
CA SER A 167 -11.92 -15.41 -8.16
C SER A 167 -12.22 -14.14 -8.93
N ALA A 168 -13.50 -13.87 -9.25
CA ALA A 168 -13.89 -12.66 -9.98
C ALA A 168 -13.65 -11.40 -9.13
N SER A 169 -13.95 -11.48 -7.84
CA SER A 169 -13.76 -10.38 -6.87
C SER A 169 -12.28 -10.15 -6.59
N PHE A 170 -11.50 -11.23 -6.46
CA PHE A 170 -10.05 -11.18 -6.35
C PHE A 170 -9.40 -10.51 -7.57
N GLU A 171 -9.80 -10.91 -8.78
CA GLU A 171 -9.25 -10.33 -10.02
C GLU A 171 -9.61 -8.85 -10.16
N TRP A 172 -10.82 -8.45 -9.74
CA TRP A 172 -11.15 -7.02 -9.68
C TRP A 172 -10.23 -6.26 -8.73
N MET A 173 -9.97 -6.80 -7.54
CA MET A 173 -9.12 -6.13 -6.55
C MET A 173 -7.67 -6.06 -7.03
N LYS A 174 -7.12 -7.13 -7.63
CA LYS A 174 -5.77 -7.09 -8.23
C LYS A 174 -5.59 -5.93 -9.21
N ASN A 175 -6.61 -5.63 -10.00
CA ASN A 175 -6.56 -4.58 -11.02
C ASN A 175 -6.96 -3.19 -10.53
N ASN A 176 -7.45 -3.02 -9.29
CA ASN A 176 -8.05 -1.76 -8.85
C ASN A 176 -7.70 -1.31 -7.42
N ALA A 177 -7.21 -2.21 -6.57
CA ALA A 177 -6.89 -1.93 -5.18
C ALA A 177 -5.71 -0.95 -5.05
N HIS A 178 -4.70 -1.07 -5.93
CA HIS A 178 -3.52 -0.19 -5.95
C HIS A 178 -3.88 1.29 -6.14
N LYS A 179 -4.96 1.58 -6.88
CA LYS A 179 -5.49 2.94 -7.09
C LYS A 179 -5.98 3.59 -5.80
N ARG A 180 -6.21 2.79 -4.74
CA ARG A 180 -6.52 3.22 -3.37
C ARG A 180 -5.43 2.80 -2.39
N GLY A 181 -4.21 2.56 -2.86
CA GLY A 181 -3.06 2.25 -2.00
C GLY A 181 -3.02 0.83 -1.43
N PHE A 182 -3.92 -0.07 -1.83
CA PHE A 182 -3.93 -1.46 -1.35
C PHE A 182 -3.20 -2.40 -2.30
N HIS A 183 -2.41 -3.31 -1.74
CA HIS A 183 -1.65 -4.34 -2.45
C HIS A 183 -1.87 -5.72 -1.80
N ASN A 184 -1.88 -6.79 -2.59
CA ASN A 184 -1.95 -8.16 -2.06
C ASN A 184 -0.53 -8.66 -1.77
N THR A 185 -0.08 -8.48 -0.52
CA THR A 185 1.31 -8.72 -0.09
C THR A 185 1.78 -10.15 -0.33
N TYR A 186 0.96 -11.14 0.03
CA TYR A 186 1.34 -12.55 0.04
C TYR A 186 0.76 -13.28 -1.19
N GLN A 187 1.42 -13.10 -2.33
CA GLN A 187 0.95 -13.58 -3.65
C GLN A 187 1.91 -14.54 -4.37
N LYS A 188 3.16 -14.67 -3.90
CA LYS A 188 4.22 -15.50 -4.49
C LYS A 188 4.62 -16.70 -3.62
N GLY A 189 4.09 -16.80 -2.40
CA GLY A 189 4.27 -17.98 -1.54
C GLY A 189 5.53 -17.91 -0.67
N VAL A 190 5.77 -18.97 0.10
CA VAL A 190 6.68 -18.94 1.27
C VAL A 190 8.11 -18.56 0.92
N GLU A 191 8.62 -19.06 -0.21
CA GLU A 191 10.02 -18.82 -0.62
C GLU A 191 10.32 -17.35 -0.95
N ILE A 192 9.29 -16.58 -1.32
CA ILE A 192 9.44 -15.20 -1.77
C ILE A 192 8.87 -14.23 -0.73
N ASP A 193 7.67 -14.51 -0.22
CA ASP A 193 6.94 -13.61 0.68
C ASP A 193 7.06 -14.02 2.16
N GLY A 194 7.69 -15.16 2.47
CA GLY A 194 7.74 -15.72 3.82
C GLY A 194 6.42 -16.29 4.35
N LYS A 195 5.35 -16.22 3.56
CA LYS A 195 3.98 -16.65 3.89
C LYS A 195 3.36 -17.47 2.75
N MET A 196 2.38 -18.30 3.11
CA MET A 196 1.54 -18.95 2.11
C MET A 196 0.82 -17.91 1.24
N VAL A 197 0.32 -18.31 0.08
CA VAL A 197 -0.48 -17.40 -0.76
C VAL A 197 -1.79 -17.09 -0.05
N GLU A 198 -2.05 -15.80 0.21
CA GLU A 198 -3.21 -15.30 0.94
C GLU A 198 -4.01 -14.32 0.07
N PRO A 199 -4.91 -14.78 -0.80
CA PRO A 199 -5.69 -13.90 -1.68
C PRO A 199 -6.63 -12.96 -0.92
N TRP A 200 -6.90 -13.23 0.36
CA TRP A 200 -7.74 -12.42 1.22
C TRP A 200 -6.99 -11.27 1.91
N HIS A 201 -5.65 -11.31 2.00
CA HIS A 201 -4.86 -10.37 2.79
C HIS A 201 -4.39 -9.18 1.94
N TRP A 202 -4.80 -7.97 2.31
CA TRP A 202 -4.46 -6.74 1.58
C TRP A 202 -3.83 -5.71 2.51
N ARG A 203 -2.73 -5.10 2.06
CA ARG A 203 -1.94 -4.12 2.81
C ARG A 203 -2.05 -2.75 2.16
N TYR A 204 -2.36 -1.73 2.97
CA TYR A 204 -2.21 -0.34 2.58
C TYR A 204 -0.74 0.08 2.64
N LEU A 205 -0.23 0.63 1.54
CA LEU A 205 1.16 1.10 1.35
C LEU A 205 1.22 2.56 0.84
N GLY A 206 0.07 3.26 0.82
CA GLY A 206 -0.07 4.49 0.05
C GLY A 206 -0.23 4.21 -1.45
N VAL A 207 -0.86 5.16 -2.16
CA VAL A 207 -1.17 5.00 -3.60
C VAL A 207 0.10 4.82 -4.44
N LYS A 208 1.17 5.55 -4.11
CA LYS A 208 2.42 5.55 -4.87
C LYS A 208 3.08 4.17 -4.90
N LEU A 209 3.43 3.61 -3.73
CA LEU A 209 4.09 2.30 -3.65
C LEU A 209 3.18 1.17 -4.15
N ALA A 210 1.88 1.19 -3.79
CA ALA A 210 0.97 0.15 -4.26
C ALA A 210 0.84 0.13 -5.79
N THR A 211 0.85 1.30 -6.44
CA THR A 211 0.83 1.43 -7.91
C THR A 211 2.13 0.93 -8.53
N GLU A 212 3.27 1.31 -7.96
CA GLU A 212 4.58 0.82 -8.41
C GLU A 212 4.67 -0.72 -8.37
N LEU A 213 4.24 -1.33 -7.27
CA LEU A 213 4.19 -2.80 -7.13
C LEU A 213 3.27 -3.46 -8.17
N TYR A 214 2.11 -2.84 -8.43
CA TYR A 214 1.17 -3.32 -9.44
C TYR A 214 1.79 -3.29 -10.85
N GLU A 215 2.39 -2.16 -11.25
CA GLU A 215 3.00 -1.98 -12.56
C GLU A 215 4.19 -2.92 -12.78
N LYS A 216 5.02 -3.10 -11.75
CA LYS A 216 6.18 -4.00 -11.79
C LYS A 216 5.79 -5.49 -11.66
N LYS A 217 4.54 -5.80 -11.30
CA LYS A 217 4.05 -7.17 -11.04
C LYS A 217 4.85 -7.90 -9.95
N MET A 218 5.27 -7.14 -8.93
CA MET A 218 6.06 -7.63 -7.81
C MET A 218 5.21 -7.74 -6.55
N SER A 219 5.53 -8.70 -5.68
CA SER A 219 5.12 -8.62 -4.27
C SER A 219 5.92 -7.54 -3.55
N PHE A 220 5.42 -7.14 -2.38
CA PHE A 220 6.13 -6.17 -1.56
C PHE A 220 7.50 -6.71 -1.12
N ALA A 221 7.61 -8.00 -0.80
CA ALA A 221 8.87 -8.64 -0.46
C ALA A 221 9.86 -8.64 -1.65
N GLU A 222 9.43 -9.06 -2.84
CA GLU A 222 10.28 -9.02 -4.04
C GLU A 222 10.84 -7.62 -4.29
N TRP A 223 9.98 -6.60 -4.22
CA TRP A 223 10.38 -5.22 -4.43
C TRP A 223 11.32 -4.71 -3.33
N TYR A 224 11.03 -5.00 -2.07
CA TYR A 224 11.83 -4.57 -0.92
C TYR A 224 13.26 -5.10 -1.01
N TYR A 225 13.41 -6.40 -1.30
CA TYR A 225 14.72 -7.04 -1.37
C TYR A 225 15.57 -6.62 -2.58
N GLN A 226 14.96 -6.01 -3.61
CA GLN A 226 15.69 -5.42 -4.75
C GLN A 226 16.23 -4.01 -4.48
N GLN A 227 15.81 -3.35 -3.40
CA GLN A 227 16.32 -2.00 -3.04
C GLN A 227 17.65 -2.04 -2.28
N LYS A 228 18.22 -3.22 -2.05
CA LYS A 228 19.44 -3.44 -1.25
C LYS A 228 20.64 -3.78 -2.13
#